data_AF-A0A3D3TKV2-F1
#
_entry.id   AF-A0A3D3TKV2-F1
#
_cell.length_a   1.000
_cell.length_b   1.000
_cell.length_c   1.000
_cell.angle_alpha   90.00
_cell.angle_beta   90.00
_cell.angle_gamma   90.00
#
_symmetry.space_group_name_H-M   'P 1'
#
loop_
_entity.id
_entity.type
_entity.pdbx_description
1 polymer ?
#
loop_
_entity_poly.entity_id
_entity_poly.type
_entity_poly.pdbx_seq_one_letter_code
_entity_poly.pdbx_strand_id
1 'polypeptide(L)'
;ADALLDIGADVIAQSQDSPAAVQAAGQRGVYAIGYNTDMSAFSPDTFLTSPVWNWGVFYERVVKEVMEEKWSSYQYWGGMEDGVVEIVMSNLVPADLQELVNEERSRIIEDDYHPFEGPLYDQKGDLRYSEGEEPTDEELLT
;
A
#
# COMPACT_ATOMS: atom_id res chain seq x y z
N ALA A 1 -15.90 9.73 -2.89
CA ALA A 1 -15.25 10.60 -1.88
C ALA A 1 -16.23 11.58 -1.24
N ASP A 2 -17.14 12.19 -2.01
CA ASP A 2 -18.04 13.27 -1.55
C ASP A 2 -18.68 13.03 -0.17
N ALA A 3 -19.30 11.87 0.07
CA ALA A 3 -19.92 11.58 1.37
C ALA A 3 -18.92 11.59 2.56
N LEU A 4 -17.68 11.13 2.35
CA LEU A 4 -16.63 11.17 3.38
C LEU A 4 -16.14 12.61 3.60
N LEU A 5 -16.03 13.38 2.52
CA LEU A 5 -15.65 14.79 2.58
C LEU A 5 -16.73 15.63 3.26
N ASP A 6 -18.01 15.32 3.03
CA ASP A 6 -19.16 15.98 3.67
C ASP A 6 -19.19 15.77 5.19
N ILE A 7 -18.65 14.64 5.68
CA ILE A 7 -18.51 14.37 7.13
C ILE A 7 -17.16 14.82 7.70
N GLY A 8 -16.35 15.54 6.92
CA GLY A 8 -15.14 16.21 7.40
C GLY A 8 -13.85 15.40 7.30
N ALA A 9 -13.79 14.36 6.48
CA ALA A 9 -12.51 13.68 6.19
C ALA A 9 -11.53 14.67 5.53
N ASP A 10 -10.29 14.70 6.04
CA ASP A 10 -9.20 15.59 5.64
C ASP A 10 -8.06 14.88 4.87
N VAL A 11 -8.14 13.56 4.78
CA VAL A 11 -7.34 12.72 3.89
C VAL A 11 -8.23 11.63 3.29
N ILE A 12 -8.19 11.43 1.97
CA ILE A 12 -8.91 10.36 1.28
C ILE A 12 -7.92 9.35 0.72
N ALA A 13 -8.01 8.11 1.18
CA ALA A 13 -7.38 6.95 0.57
C ALA A 13 -8.43 6.08 -0.14
N GLN A 14 -8.00 5.26 -1.11
CA GLN A 14 -8.90 4.38 -1.86
C GLN A 14 -8.25 3.03 -2.18
N SER A 15 -9.08 2.04 -2.46
CA SER A 15 -8.71 0.77 -3.08
C SER A 15 -9.55 0.54 -4.35
N GLN A 16 -9.60 1.56 -5.20
CA GLN A 16 -10.35 1.57 -6.47
C GLN A 16 -9.39 1.81 -7.64
N ASP A 17 -9.77 1.34 -8.84
CA ASP A 17 -8.91 1.38 -10.03
C ASP A 17 -9.02 2.67 -10.86
N SER A 18 -9.72 3.68 -10.35
CA SER A 18 -9.90 4.97 -11.03
C SER A 18 -9.38 6.12 -10.17
N PRO A 19 -8.98 7.26 -10.77
CA PRO A 19 -8.52 8.42 -10.01
C PRO A 19 -9.66 9.24 -9.38
N ALA A 20 -10.92 8.78 -9.46
CA ALA A 20 -12.09 9.59 -9.12
C ALA A 20 -12.08 10.10 -7.66
N ALA A 21 -11.67 9.28 -6.69
CA ALA A 21 -11.61 9.73 -5.29
C ALA A 21 -10.48 10.75 -5.06
N VAL A 22 -9.33 10.54 -5.70
CA VAL A 22 -8.18 11.46 -5.68
C VAL A 22 -8.58 12.82 -6.26
N GLN A 23 -9.26 12.84 -7.40
CA GLN A 23 -9.75 14.07 -8.04
C GLN A 23 -10.78 14.79 -7.17
N ALA A 24 -11.73 14.06 -6.58
CA ALA A 24 -12.76 14.64 -5.72
C ALA A 24 -12.17 15.26 -4.44
N ALA A 25 -11.17 14.62 -3.83
CA ALA A 25 -10.43 15.19 -2.71
C ALA A 25 -9.69 16.47 -3.12
N GLY A 26 -8.98 16.45 -4.24
CA GLY A 26 -8.29 17.61 -4.81
C GLY A 26 -9.21 18.81 -5.09
N GLN A 27 -10.37 18.57 -5.70
CA GLN A 27 -11.39 19.61 -5.95
C GLN A 27 -11.90 20.28 -4.67
N ARG A 28 -11.75 19.60 -3.53
CA ARG A 28 -12.17 20.07 -2.22
C ARG A 28 -11.00 20.60 -1.38
N GLY A 29 -9.79 20.62 -1.95
CA GLY A 29 -8.56 21.06 -1.27
C GLY A 29 -8.11 20.10 -0.16
N VAL A 30 -8.54 18.84 -0.23
CA VAL A 30 -8.28 17.80 0.76
C VAL A 30 -7.20 16.85 0.24
N TYR A 31 -6.34 16.37 1.14
CA TYR A 31 -5.25 15.48 0.77
C TYR A 31 -5.74 14.13 0.25
N ALA A 32 -4.96 13.52 -0.65
CA ALA A 32 -5.30 12.26 -1.28
C ALA A 32 -4.14 11.27 -1.27
N ILE A 33 -4.47 10.00 -1.05
CA ILE A 33 -3.60 8.85 -1.24
C ILE A 33 -4.18 8.04 -2.40
N GLY A 34 -3.39 7.87 -3.46
CA GLY A 34 -3.78 7.09 -4.64
C GLY A 34 -3.65 5.58 -4.40
N TYR A 35 -3.81 4.81 -5.48
CA TYR A 35 -3.80 3.35 -5.43
C TYR A 35 -3.33 2.76 -6.77
N ASN A 36 -2.67 1.61 -6.75
CA ASN A 36 -2.12 0.88 -7.89
C ASN A 36 -1.00 1.57 -8.69
N THR A 37 -1.03 2.90 -8.82
CA THR A 37 -0.16 3.71 -9.68
C THR A 37 0.13 5.05 -9.05
N ASP A 38 1.13 5.77 -9.56
CA ASP A 38 1.33 7.18 -9.24
C ASP A 38 0.15 8.00 -9.82
N MET A 39 -0.71 8.48 -8.92
CA MET A 39 -1.88 9.29 -9.27
C MET A 39 -1.66 10.81 -9.10
N SER A 40 -0.41 11.27 -8.93
CA SER A 40 -0.08 12.68 -8.70
C SER A 40 -0.64 13.63 -9.75
N ALA A 41 -0.65 13.21 -11.02
CA ALA A 41 -1.18 14.01 -12.13
C ALA A 41 -2.68 14.35 -11.99
N PHE A 42 -3.44 13.59 -11.19
CA PHE A 42 -4.88 13.78 -11.01
C PHE A 42 -5.24 14.72 -9.85
N SER A 43 -4.30 14.99 -8.93
CA SER A 43 -4.46 15.97 -7.86
C SER A 43 -3.10 16.56 -7.41
N PRO A 44 -2.42 17.33 -8.28
CA PRO A 44 -1.02 17.73 -8.05
C PRO A 44 -0.80 18.55 -6.76
N ASP A 45 -1.81 19.31 -6.35
CA ASP A 45 -1.72 20.21 -5.19
C ASP A 45 -2.13 19.55 -3.87
N THR A 46 -2.68 18.32 -3.89
CA THR A 46 -3.11 17.62 -2.67
C THR A 46 -2.73 16.14 -2.61
N PHE A 47 -2.08 15.61 -3.63
CA PHE A 47 -1.59 14.23 -3.65
C PHE A 47 -0.42 14.05 -2.69
N LEU A 48 -0.52 13.11 -1.75
CA LEU A 48 0.56 12.79 -0.81
C LEU A 48 1.42 11.63 -1.29
N THR A 49 0.81 10.49 -1.58
CA THR A 49 1.51 9.24 -1.86
C THR A 49 0.61 8.25 -2.60
N SER A 50 1.19 7.16 -3.11
CA SER A 50 0.47 5.96 -3.52
C SER A 50 1.31 4.73 -3.28
N PRO A 51 0.72 3.61 -2.81
CA PRO A 51 1.28 2.32 -3.09
C PRO A 51 1.20 2.07 -4.60
N VAL A 52 2.29 1.56 -5.19
CA VAL A 52 2.43 1.33 -6.64
C VAL A 52 2.77 -0.14 -6.87
N TRP A 53 2.09 -0.76 -7.82
CA TRP A 53 2.27 -2.16 -8.14
C TRP A 53 3.12 -2.30 -9.40
N ASN A 54 4.36 -2.72 -9.21
CA ASN A 54 5.31 -3.01 -10.27
C ASN A 54 5.23 -4.48 -10.69
N TRP A 55 4.09 -4.90 -11.27
CA TRP A 55 3.91 -6.28 -11.74
C TRP A 55 4.90 -6.71 -12.84
N GLY A 56 5.61 -5.76 -13.46
CA GLY A 56 6.61 -6.04 -14.48
C GLY A 56 7.69 -7.02 -14.00
N VAL A 57 8.14 -6.90 -12.75
CA VAL A 57 9.19 -7.79 -12.19
C VAL A 57 8.69 -9.24 -12.09
N PHE A 58 7.44 -9.42 -11.70
CA PHE A 58 6.80 -10.72 -11.63
C PHE A 58 6.58 -11.30 -13.03
N TYR A 59 6.05 -10.51 -13.96
CA TYR A 59 5.80 -10.97 -15.33
C TYR A 59 7.09 -11.35 -16.05
N GLU A 60 8.16 -10.58 -15.89
CA GLU A 60 9.47 -10.91 -16.46
C GLU A 60 9.98 -12.25 -15.92
N ARG A 61 9.89 -12.47 -14.60
CA ARG A 61 10.28 -13.73 -13.95
C ARG A 61 9.50 -14.91 -14.53
N VAL A 62 8.17 -14.83 -14.56
CA VAL A 62 7.30 -15.91 -15.06
C VAL A 62 7.55 -16.21 -16.54
N VAL A 63 7.65 -15.18 -17.39
CA VAL A 63 7.92 -15.36 -18.82
C VAL A 63 9.25 -16.08 -19.03
N LYS A 64 10.29 -15.71 -18.28
CA LYS A 64 11.59 -16.37 -18.33
C LYS A 64 11.51 -17.83 -17.89
N GLU A 65 10.82 -18.12 -16.79
CA GLU A 65 10.60 -19.50 -16.30
C GLU A 65 9.91 -20.38 -17.36
N VAL A 66 8.91 -19.84 -18.05
CA VAL A 66 8.19 -20.54 -19.13
C VAL A 66 9.10 -20.78 -20.32
N MET A 67 9.86 -19.77 -20.75
CA MET A 67 10.80 -19.89 -21.88
C MET A 67 11.92 -20.91 -21.61
N GLU A 68 12.34 -21.06 -20.35
CA GLU A 68 13.34 -22.04 -19.91
C GLU A 68 12.76 -23.43 -19.61
N GLU A 69 11.46 -23.64 -19.83
CA GLU A 69 10.72 -24.88 -19.47
C GLU A 69 10.83 -25.25 -17.98
N LYS A 70 11.05 -24.26 -17.10
CA LYS A 70 11.19 -24.43 -15.64
C LYS A 70 9.93 -24.07 -14.86
N TRP A 71 8.98 -23.41 -15.50
CA TRP A 71 7.75 -22.99 -14.84
C TRP A 71 6.92 -24.18 -14.36
N SER A 72 6.40 -24.07 -13.14
CA SER A 72 5.39 -24.96 -12.57
C SER A 72 4.35 -24.13 -11.82
N SER A 73 3.20 -24.72 -11.47
CA SER A 73 2.17 -24.01 -10.71
C SER A 73 2.63 -23.73 -9.28
N TYR A 74 2.57 -22.47 -8.85
CA TYR A 74 2.85 -22.04 -7.48
C TYR A 74 1.90 -20.91 -7.05
N GLN A 75 1.75 -20.73 -5.74
CA GLN A 75 1.11 -19.56 -5.16
C GLN A 75 2.16 -18.46 -4.98
N TYR A 76 1.76 -17.22 -5.24
CA TYR A 76 2.64 -16.07 -5.15
C TYR A 76 1.92 -14.92 -4.45
N TRP A 77 2.53 -14.42 -3.38
CA TRP A 77 2.09 -13.22 -2.67
C TRP A 77 3.29 -12.30 -2.47
N GLY A 78 3.56 -11.48 -3.49
CA GLY A 78 4.72 -10.59 -3.50
C GLY A 78 4.47 -9.28 -2.78
N GLY A 79 5.44 -8.85 -1.99
CA GLY A 79 5.44 -7.58 -1.25
C GLY A 79 6.50 -6.59 -1.73
N MET A 80 6.99 -5.78 -0.79
CA MET A 80 8.06 -4.80 -1.03
C MET A 80 9.43 -5.47 -1.22
N GLU A 81 9.68 -6.61 -0.55
CA GLU A 81 10.92 -7.38 -0.71
C GLU A 81 11.15 -7.86 -2.16
N ASP A 82 10.06 -8.20 -2.84
CA ASP A 82 10.05 -8.67 -4.22
C ASP A 82 10.11 -7.53 -5.25
N GLY A 83 10.03 -6.27 -4.78
CA GLY A 83 9.89 -5.09 -5.63
C GLY A 83 8.57 -5.02 -6.40
N VAL A 84 7.57 -5.82 -6.02
CA VAL A 84 6.21 -5.77 -6.59
C VAL A 84 5.42 -4.62 -6.02
N VAL A 85 5.58 -4.33 -4.72
CA VAL A 85 4.95 -3.19 -4.06
C VAL A 85 6.00 -2.13 -3.81
N GLU A 86 5.71 -0.89 -4.21
CA GLU A 86 6.53 0.28 -3.93
C GLU A 86 5.67 1.41 -3.37
N ILE A 87 6.32 2.45 -2.86
CA ILE A 87 5.64 3.67 -2.40
C ILE A 87 6.24 4.88 -3.11
N VAL A 88 5.38 5.73 -3.69
CA VAL A 88 5.79 7.01 -4.29
C VAL A 88 5.30 8.15 -3.40
N MET A 89 6.12 9.18 -3.21
CA MET A 89 5.76 10.34 -2.39
C MET A 89 5.88 11.63 -3.20
N SER A 90 4.97 12.56 -2.95
CA SER A 90 5.03 13.90 -3.53
C SER A 90 5.90 14.83 -2.70
N ASN A 91 6.29 15.96 -3.31
CA ASN A 91 7.02 17.03 -2.61
C ASN A 91 6.16 17.81 -1.60
N LEU A 92 4.86 17.50 -1.48
CA LEU A 92 4.01 18.06 -0.43
C LEU A 92 4.30 17.41 0.93
N VAL A 93 4.83 16.19 0.94
CA VAL A 93 5.24 15.50 2.16
C VAL A 93 6.54 16.14 2.67
N PRO A 94 6.59 16.67 3.89
CA PRO A 94 7.81 17.17 4.51
C PRO A 94 8.96 16.14 4.49
N ALA A 95 10.19 16.61 4.40
CA ALA A 95 11.37 15.74 4.24
C ALA A 95 11.56 14.75 5.40
N ASP A 96 11.30 15.20 6.63
CA ASP A 96 11.32 14.37 7.84
C ASP A 96 10.26 13.26 7.80
N LEU A 97 9.08 13.53 7.23
CA LEU A 97 8.05 12.51 7.04
C LEU A 97 8.37 11.56 5.88
N GLN A 98 9.02 12.04 4.82
CA GLN A 98 9.50 11.15 3.76
C GLN A 98 10.60 10.21 4.27
N GLU A 99 11.48 10.69 5.13
CA GLU A 99 12.50 9.88 5.80
C GLU A 99 11.84 8.80 6.66
N LEU A 100 10.88 9.16 7.51
CA LEU A 100 10.12 8.20 8.31
C LEU A 100 9.44 7.12 7.45
N VAL A 101 8.79 7.50 6.34
CA VAL A 101 8.16 6.52 5.44
C VAL A 101 9.19 5.55 4.83
N ASN A 102 10.38 6.05 4.46
CA ASN A 102 11.44 5.20 3.92
C ASN A 102 12.08 4.31 4.99
N GLU A 103 12.16 4.76 6.24
CA GLU A 103 12.60 3.95 7.38
C GLU A 103 11.61 2.80 7.61
N GLU A 104 10.31 3.08 7.71
CA GLU A 104 9.29 2.03 7.88
C GLU A 104 9.22 1.08 6.69
N ARG A 105 9.37 1.59 5.46
CA ARG A 105 9.52 0.74 4.25
C ARG A 105 10.71 -0.22 4.41
N SER A 106 11.83 0.26 4.92
CA SER A 106 13.03 -0.56 5.12
C SER A 106 12.80 -1.62 6.19
N ARG A 107 12.15 -1.28 7.30
CA ARG A 107 11.80 -2.23 8.36
C ARG A 107 10.88 -3.35 7.86
N ILE A 108 9.91 -3.04 7.00
CA ILE A 108 9.05 -4.05 6.35
C ILE A 108 9.88 -4.97 5.45
N ILE A 109 10.83 -4.43 4.67
CA ILE A 109 11.67 -5.23 3.76
C ILE A 109 12.67 -6.10 4.54
N GLU A 110 13.16 -5.60 5.67
CA GLU A 110 14.14 -6.28 6.54
C GLU A 110 13.49 -7.25 7.53
N ASP A 111 12.16 -7.39 7.50
CA ASP A 111 11.38 -8.24 8.41
C ASP A 111 11.55 -7.83 9.89
N ASP A 112 11.84 -6.55 10.14
CA ASP A 112 11.91 -5.93 11.49
C ASP A 112 10.56 -5.34 11.92
N TYR A 113 9.57 -5.33 11.02
CA TYR A 113 8.21 -4.89 11.30
C TYR A 113 7.20 -5.55 10.38
N HIS A 114 6.17 -6.16 10.97
CA HIS A 114 5.02 -6.67 10.23
C HIS A 114 3.76 -5.82 10.52
N PRO A 115 3.01 -5.35 9.49
CA PRO A 115 1.82 -4.49 9.69
C PRO A 115 0.72 -5.10 10.58
N PHE A 116 0.72 -6.42 10.73
CA PHE A 116 -0.22 -7.16 11.57
C PHE A 116 0.42 -7.80 12.81
N GLU A 117 1.61 -7.36 13.22
CA GLU A 117 2.19 -7.74 14.50
C GLU A 117 1.33 -7.18 15.66
N GLY A 118 1.07 -8.03 16.66
CA GLY A 118 0.31 -7.64 17.84
C GLY A 118 1.05 -6.68 18.78
N PRO A 119 0.32 -6.08 19.74
CA PRO A 119 -1.03 -6.45 20.15
C PRO A 119 -2.13 -5.94 19.20
N LEU A 120 -2.93 -6.86 18.67
CA LEU A 120 -4.08 -6.55 17.80
C LEU A 120 -5.40 -6.91 18.46
N TYR A 121 -6.35 -5.97 18.40
CA TYR A 121 -7.71 -6.13 18.91
C TYR A 121 -8.73 -6.02 17.78
N ASP A 122 -9.81 -6.77 17.88
CA ASP A 122 -10.92 -6.64 16.94
C ASP A 122 -11.86 -5.48 17.30
N GLN A 123 -12.89 -5.26 16.47
CA GLN A 123 -13.89 -4.19 16.67
C GLN A 123 -14.77 -4.37 17.93
N LYS A 124 -14.75 -5.55 18.57
CA LYS A 124 -15.44 -5.82 19.85
C LYS A 124 -14.52 -5.56 21.04
N GLY A 125 -13.23 -5.34 20.79
CA GLY A 125 -12.20 -5.15 21.82
C GLY A 125 -11.58 -6.47 22.30
N ASP A 126 -11.83 -7.59 21.61
CA ASP A 126 -11.23 -8.87 21.95
C ASP A 126 -9.80 -8.93 21.37
N LEU A 127 -8.82 -9.34 22.20
CA LEU A 127 -7.44 -9.54 21.76
C LEU A 127 -7.37 -10.71 20.76
N ARG A 128 -6.74 -10.48 19.60
CA ARG A 128 -6.57 -11.47 18.52
C ARG A 128 -5.15 -11.99 18.42
N TYR A 129 -4.17 -11.10 18.53
CA TYR A 129 -2.75 -11.43 18.51
C TYR A 129 -2.06 -10.67 19.63
N SER A 130 -1.26 -11.37 20.44
CA SER A 130 -0.48 -10.77 21.54
C SER A 130 0.73 -10.01 21.01
N GLU A 131 1.42 -9.28 21.87
CA GLU A 131 2.68 -8.60 21.50
C GLU A 131 3.70 -9.59 20.92
N GLY A 132 4.21 -9.29 19.72
CA GLY A 132 5.13 -10.16 18.97
C GLY A 132 4.49 -11.38 18.30
N GLU A 133 3.16 -11.53 18.37
CA GLU A 133 2.44 -12.54 17.58
C GLU A 133 1.94 -11.92 16.27
N GLU A 134 2.03 -12.69 15.19
CA GLU A 134 1.57 -12.30 13.86
C GLU A 134 0.57 -13.33 13.34
N PRO A 135 -0.45 -12.90 12.57
CA PRO A 135 -1.28 -13.82 11.81
C PRO A 135 -0.44 -14.56 10.77
N THR A 136 -0.75 -15.83 10.55
CA THR A 136 -0.23 -16.55 9.39
C THR A 136 -0.81 -15.99 8.09
N ASP A 137 -0.11 -16.19 6.97
CA ASP A 137 -0.63 -15.86 5.64
C ASP A 137 -2.01 -16.49 5.37
N GLU A 138 -2.25 -17.71 5.84
CA GLU A 138 -3.54 -18.39 5.70
C GLU A 138 -4.65 -17.62 6.43
N GLU A 139 -4.39 -17.16 7.65
CA GLU A 139 -5.35 -16.35 8.43
C GLU A 139 -5.61 -14.98 7.80
N LEU A 140 -4.62 -14.37 7.16
CA LEU A 140 -4.80 -13.10 6.45
C LEU A 140 -5.63 -13.24 5.17
N LEU A 141 -5.64 -14.42 4.55
CA LEU A 141 -6.36 -14.69 3.30
C LEU A 141 -7.83 -15.11 3.52
N THR A 142 -8.27 -15.32 4.76
CA THR A 142 -9.62 -15.84 5.09
C THR A 142 -10.43 -14.91 6.00
#